data_AF-A0A9P7DHY7-F1
#
_entry.id   AF-A0A9P7DHY7-F1
#
_cell.length_a   1.000
_cell.length_b   1.000
_cell.length_c   1.000
_cell.angle_alpha   90.00
_cell.angle_beta   90.00
_cell.angle_gamma   90.00
#
_symmetry.space_group_name_H-M   'P 1'
#
loop_
_entity.id
_entity.type
_entity.pdbx_description
1 polymer ?
#
loop_
_entity_poly.entity_id
_entity_poly.type
_entity_poly.pdbx_seq_one_letter_code
_entity_poly.pdbx_strand_id
1 'polypeptide(L)'
;STVLPQFTPTPLGGFPLIHMSHSAQIFDHLDNKVLLAWFQVEHPKFVVRVFDCTGRDVSEKAAILAERIRANIAVVANFIHQGAQPVRVSPPQPQGGKDVKELPLSFLVHNISLEARDLIVSQRIWSTSDITFEARPFSCYRPPDLLFCITGFTTSDTDVITKTVADVWAYEDNRAQINDILSMSEIPEEKVHVAMWDLIRSIHVERLDFKIAGGLPVPRFNIFAHSPTCDAKAWTELRSFLHILEYPTGLDGCGAAVALTPCPICHSIAHPRGLCPFPSVPQWNSPKT
;
A
#
# COMPACT_ATOMS: atom_id res chain seq x y z
N SER A 1 -1.16 21.19 16.04
CA SER A 1 -0.08 20.86 15.09
C SER A 1 1.24 21.16 15.79
N THR A 2 1.92 20.12 16.30
CA THR A 2 3.27 20.21 16.85
C THR A 2 4.25 20.14 15.68
N VAL A 3 4.57 21.30 15.11
CA VAL A 3 5.43 21.37 13.92
C VAL A 3 6.88 21.22 14.36
N LEU A 4 7.49 20.08 14.04
CA LEU A 4 8.94 19.95 14.06
C LEU A 4 9.49 20.58 12.77
N PRO A 5 10.22 21.70 12.85
CA PRO A 5 10.51 22.55 11.68
C PRO A 5 11.39 21.87 10.62
N GLN A 6 12.10 20.80 10.97
CA GLN A 6 12.94 20.03 10.06
C GLN A 6 12.16 19.00 9.21
N PHE A 7 10.89 18.76 9.52
CA PHE A 7 10.05 17.81 8.79
C PHE A 7 9.02 18.54 7.93
N THR A 8 8.69 17.97 6.77
CA THR A 8 7.57 18.43 5.95
C THR A 8 6.29 18.43 6.79
N PRO A 9 5.59 19.56 6.94
CA PRO A 9 4.35 19.61 7.70
C PRO A 9 3.27 18.77 7.03
N THR A 10 2.39 18.17 7.83
CA THR A 10 1.22 17.44 7.31
C THR A 10 0.35 18.40 6.48
N PRO A 11 0.08 18.08 5.20
CA PRO A 11 -0.78 18.91 4.36
C PRO A 11 -2.20 19.01 4.91
N LEU A 12 -2.93 20.05 4.50
CA LEU A 12 -4.36 20.12 4.74
C LEU A 12 -5.04 18.91 4.07
N GLY A 13 -5.78 18.11 4.85
CA GLY A 13 -6.37 16.84 4.37
C GLY A 13 -5.46 15.61 4.52
N GLY A 14 -4.23 15.77 5.01
CA GLY A 14 -3.27 14.68 5.23
C GLY A 14 -2.39 14.38 4.03
N PHE A 15 -1.43 13.47 4.21
CA PHE A 15 -0.58 13.00 3.11
C PHE A 15 -1.34 12.07 2.16
N PRO A 16 -1.00 12.06 0.84
CA PRO A 16 -1.60 11.16 -0.14
C PRO A 16 -1.54 9.69 0.29
N LEU A 17 -2.63 8.94 0.09
CA LEU A 17 -2.72 7.54 0.50
C LEU A 17 -1.74 6.67 -0.30
N ILE A 18 -1.15 5.66 0.35
CA ILE A 18 -0.28 4.66 -0.29
C ILE A 18 -1.03 3.33 -0.28
N HIS A 19 -1.54 2.94 -1.45
CA HIS A 19 -2.25 1.67 -1.65
C HIS A 19 -1.27 0.51 -1.76
N MET A 20 -1.55 -0.55 -1.00
CA MET A 20 -0.75 -1.78 -0.96
C MET A 20 -1.34 -2.86 -1.86
N SER A 21 -0.51 -3.80 -2.34
CA SER A 21 -0.93 -4.95 -3.15
C SER A 21 -1.70 -6.01 -2.37
N HIS A 22 -1.44 -6.11 -1.07
CA HIS A 22 -2.13 -6.97 -0.11
C HIS A 22 -1.84 -6.47 1.32
N SER A 23 -2.56 -6.99 2.31
CA SER A 23 -2.48 -6.53 3.70
C SER A 23 -1.09 -6.72 4.33
N ALA A 24 -0.38 -7.77 3.92
CA ALA A 24 0.94 -8.13 4.42
C ALA A 24 2.11 -7.55 3.62
N GLN A 25 1.89 -6.63 2.66
CA GLN A 25 2.95 -6.14 1.75
C GLN A 25 4.16 -5.53 2.48
N ILE A 26 3.94 -4.98 3.68
CA ILE A 26 5.03 -4.47 4.53
C ILE A 26 6.01 -5.56 4.99
N PHE A 27 5.67 -6.84 4.84
CA PHE A 27 6.50 -7.97 5.21
C PHE A 27 7.09 -8.72 4.01
N ASP A 28 6.84 -8.24 2.79
CA ASP A 28 7.28 -8.91 1.57
C ASP A 28 8.79 -9.18 1.58
N HIS A 29 9.12 -10.42 1.24
CA HIS A 29 10.49 -10.93 1.12
C HIS A 29 11.34 -10.84 2.40
N LEU A 30 10.76 -10.51 3.56
CA LEU A 30 11.46 -10.61 4.84
C LEU A 30 11.65 -12.07 5.23
N ASP A 31 12.82 -12.39 5.77
CA ASP A 31 13.11 -13.72 6.27
C ASP A 31 12.14 -14.13 7.39
N ASN A 32 11.57 -15.33 7.26
CA ASN A 32 10.59 -15.86 8.22
C ASN A 32 11.14 -15.96 9.65
N LYS A 33 12.43 -16.25 9.83
CA LYS A 33 13.04 -16.30 11.17
C LYS A 33 13.08 -14.90 11.78
N VAL A 34 13.34 -13.87 10.98
CA VAL A 34 13.27 -12.47 11.41
C VAL A 34 11.85 -12.11 11.80
N LEU A 35 10.84 -12.43 10.97
CA LEU A 35 9.44 -12.18 11.31
C LEU A 35 9.03 -12.88 12.61
N LEU A 36 9.35 -14.16 12.77
CA LEU A 36 9.05 -14.92 13.98
C LEU A 36 9.70 -14.32 15.23
N ALA A 37 10.98 -13.93 15.15
CA ALA A 37 11.65 -13.24 16.24
C ALA A 37 10.96 -11.91 16.57
N TRP A 38 10.54 -11.17 15.54
CA TRP A 38 9.87 -9.89 15.71
C TRP A 38 8.46 -10.00 16.27
N PHE A 39 7.74 -11.09 16.02
CA PHE A 39 6.47 -11.36 16.71
C PHE A 39 6.66 -11.47 18.22
N GLN A 40 7.82 -11.92 18.70
CA GLN A 40 8.16 -12.02 20.13
C GLN A 40 8.67 -10.70 20.75
N VAL A 41 9.02 -9.69 19.95
CA VAL A 41 9.43 -8.38 20.47
C VAL A 41 8.21 -7.67 21.07
N GLU A 42 8.31 -7.24 22.33
CA GLU A 42 7.24 -6.50 23.01
C GLU A 42 6.94 -5.15 22.33
N HIS A 43 5.70 -4.72 22.43
CA HIS A 43 5.29 -3.39 22.00
C HIS A 43 5.89 -2.30 22.94
N PRO A 44 6.10 -1.07 22.45
CA PRO A 44 5.72 -0.56 21.14
C PRO A 44 6.76 -0.85 20.03
N LYS A 45 6.24 -1.24 18.86
CA LYS A 45 7.00 -1.48 17.63
C LYS A 45 6.19 -1.08 16.40
N PHE A 46 6.90 -0.79 15.31
CA PHE A 46 6.28 -0.41 14.04
C PHE A 46 7.25 -0.66 12.86
N VAL A 47 6.73 -0.51 11.63
CA VAL A 47 7.47 -0.75 10.39
C VAL A 47 7.74 0.57 9.69
N VAL A 48 8.90 0.69 9.05
CA VAL A 48 9.29 1.86 8.27
C VAL A 48 9.67 1.45 6.84
N ARG A 49 9.16 2.17 5.83
CA ARG A 49 9.58 2.05 4.43
C ARG A 49 10.15 3.38 3.94
N VAL A 50 11.34 3.33 3.34
CA VAL A 50 12.03 4.52 2.85
C VAL A 50 11.55 4.85 1.43
N PHE A 51 11.30 6.13 1.17
CA PHE A 51 10.92 6.62 -0.16
C PHE A 51 12.12 6.60 -1.12
N ASP A 52 11.82 6.52 -2.42
CA ASP A 52 12.80 6.56 -3.52
C ASP A 52 13.97 5.60 -3.32
N CYS A 53 13.68 4.41 -2.77
CA CYS A 53 14.64 3.35 -2.52
C CYS A 53 14.11 2.04 -3.08
N THR A 54 14.92 1.34 -3.89
CA THR A 54 14.60 -0.02 -4.34
C THR A 54 15.07 -1.06 -3.31
N GLY A 55 14.65 -2.32 -3.47
CA GLY A 55 15.14 -3.40 -2.61
C GLY A 55 16.66 -3.56 -2.70
N ARG A 56 17.24 -3.25 -3.86
CA ARG A 56 18.70 -3.21 -4.05
C ARG A 56 19.34 -2.09 -3.24
N ASP A 57 18.79 -0.87 -3.31
CA ASP A 57 19.29 0.25 -2.49
C ASP A 57 19.26 -0.08 -1.00
N VAL A 58 18.16 -0.69 -0.55
CA VAL A 58 17.99 -1.11 0.85
C VAL A 58 19.03 -2.15 1.25
N SER A 59 19.31 -3.13 0.38
CA SER A 59 20.33 -4.15 0.65
C SER A 59 21.75 -3.57 0.71
N GLU A 60 22.11 -2.69 -0.22
CA GLU A 60 23.46 -2.09 -0.31
C GLU A 60 23.71 -1.04 0.78
N LYS A 61 22.69 -0.26 1.16
CA LYS A 61 22.80 0.89 2.06
C LYS A 61 22.10 0.65 3.41
N ALA A 62 21.82 -0.60 3.75
CA ALA A 62 21.01 -0.99 4.91
C ALA A 62 21.41 -0.29 6.21
N ALA A 63 22.70 -0.31 6.55
CA ALA A 63 23.21 0.29 7.78
C ALA A 63 23.06 1.83 7.80
N ILE A 64 23.32 2.48 6.66
CA ILE A 64 23.19 3.93 6.51
C ILE A 64 21.73 4.34 6.65
N LEU A 65 20.83 3.64 5.95
CA LEU A 65 19.39 3.91 6.03
C LEU A 65 18.84 3.66 7.44
N ALA A 66 19.24 2.56 8.08
CA ALA A 66 18.85 2.28 9.46
C ALA A 66 19.28 3.39 10.43
N GLU A 67 20.50 3.91 10.27
CA GLU A 67 21.01 5.01 11.08
C GLU A 67 20.28 6.33 10.82
N ARG A 68 19.96 6.66 9.57
CA ARG A 68 19.15 7.84 9.23
C ARG A 68 17.73 7.75 9.79
N ILE A 69 17.09 6.59 9.67
CA ILE A 69 15.77 6.32 10.27
C ILE A 69 15.86 6.53 11.78
N ARG A 70 16.86 5.91 12.43
CA ARG A 70 17.08 5.99 13.88
C ARG A 70 17.27 7.43 14.36
N ALA A 71 18.14 8.19 13.69
CA ALA A 71 18.44 9.58 14.03
C ALA A 71 17.19 10.47 13.93
N ASN A 72 16.43 10.35 12.85
CA ASN A 72 15.21 11.15 12.64
C ASN A 72 14.11 10.78 13.64
N ILE A 73 13.91 9.49 13.94
CA ILE A 73 12.95 9.04 14.96
C ILE A 73 13.37 9.51 16.36
N ALA A 74 14.67 9.49 16.67
CA ALA A 74 15.17 9.98 17.95
C ALA A 74 14.90 11.48 18.16
N VAL A 75 14.88 12.29 17.11
CA VAL A 75 14.46 13.70 17.22
C VAL A 75 12.99 13.80 17.63
N VAL A 76 12.11 13.02 17.01
CA VAL A 76 10.68 13.00 17.36
C VAL A 76 10.46 12.51 18.80
N ALA A 77 11.16 11.46 19.20
CA ALA A 77 11.08 10.92 20.57
C ALA A 77 11.57 11.93 21.62
N ASN A 78 12.70 12.61 21.37
CA ASN A 78 13.24 13.63 22.29
C ASN A 78 12.38 14.88 22.37
N PHE A 79 11.63 15.21 21.31
CA PHE A 79 10.68 16.30 21.33
C PHE A 79 9.52 16.04 22.31
N ILE A 80 9.09 14.79 22.45
CA ILE A 80 8.03 14.40 23.39
C ILE A 80 8.59 14.30 24.81
N HIS A 81 9.71 13.61 24.99
CA HIS A 81 10.34 13.42 26.28
C HIS A 81 11.86 13.64 26.17
N GLN A 82 12.37 14.67 26.86
CA GLN A 82 13.82 14.90 26.93
C GLN A 82 14.50 13.69 27.58
N GLY A 83 15.55 13.17 26.93
CA GLY A 83 16.25 11.97 27.41
C GLY A 83 15.53 10.66 27.09
N ALA A 84 14.73 10.63 26.00
CA ALA A 84 14.08 9.43 25.53
C ALA A 84 15.07 8.27 25.32
N GLN A 85 14.60 7.05 25.52
CA GLN A 85 15.44 5.86 25.36
C GLN A 85 16.00 5.73 23.93
N PRO A 86 17.18 5.11 23.75
CA PRO A 86 17.76 4.91 22.42
C PRO A 86 16.89 4.01 21.54
N VAL A 87 16.34 4.60 20.47
CA VAL A 87 15.54 3.88 19.47
C VAL A 87 16.40 2.85 18.75
N ARG A 88 15.84 1.66 18.49
CA ARG A 88 16.50 0.60 17.72
C ARG A 88 15.81 0.39 16.38
N VAL A 89 16.62 0.29 15.33
CA VAL A 89 16.17 0.05 13.96
C VAL A 89 16.89 -1.18 13.43
N SER A 90 16.14 -2.19 13.02
CA SER A 90 16.68 -3.38 12.36
C SER A 90 16.52 -3.26 10.85
N PRO A 91 17.60 -3.41 10.08
CA PRO A 91 17.50 -3.48 8.63
C PRO A 91 16.78 -4.77 8.21
N PRO A 92 16.10 -4.75 7.06
CA PRO A 92 15.46 -5.94 6.54
C PRO A 92 16.49 -7.01 6.16
N GLN A 93 16.12 -8.28 6.32
CA GLN A 93 16.91 -9.42 5.87
C GLN A 93 16.10 -10.21 4.83
N PRO A 94 16.66 -10.49 3.64
CA PRO A 94 15.95 -11.19 2.58
C PRO A 94 15.75 -12.67 2.92
N GLN A 95 14.54 -13.17 2.68
CA GLN A 95 14.27 -14.60 2.69
C GLN A 95 15.07 -15.28 1.56
N GLY A 96 15.86 -16.30 1.88
CA GLY A 96 16.63 -17.06 0.89
C GLY A 96 18.06 -16.54 0.61
N GLY A 97 18.51 -15.50 1.31
CA GLY A 97 19.91 -15.03 1.26
C GLY A 97 20.17 -13.88 0.28
N LYS A 98 21.44 -13.69 -0.11
CA LYS A 98 21.89 -12.48 -0.82
C LYS A 98 21.57 -12.44 -2.32
N ASP A 99 21.36 -13.58 -2.97
CA ASP A 99 21.21 -13.68 -4.43
C ASP A 99 19.74 -13.68 -4.90
N VAL A 100 18.83 -13.23 -4.05
CA VAL A 100 17.39 -13.25 -4.30
C VAL A 100 17.00 -12.03 -5.13
N LYS A 101 16.17 -12.24 -6.16
CA LYS A 101 15.73 -11.17 -7.08
C LYS A 101 14.85 -10.13 -6.39
N GLU A 102 14.02 -10.58 -5.46
CA GLU A 102 13.08 -9.74 -4.74
C GLU A 102 13.61 -9.51 -3.32
N LEU A 103 13.84 -8.24 -3.00
CA LEU A 103 14.49 -7.83 -1.76
C LEU A 103 13.51 -7.05 -0.89
N PRO A 104 13.50 -7.29 0.42
CA PRO A 104 12.62 -6.61 1.35
C PRO A 104 12.96 -5.12 1.46
N LEU A 105 11.92 -4.31 1.70
CA LEU A 105 12.01 -2.85 1.75
C LEU A 105 11.80 -2.26 3.16
N SER A 106 11.36 -3.09 4.10
CA SER A 106 10.80 -2.65 5.37
C SER A 106 11.80 -2.78 6.52
N PHE A 107 12.10 -1.66 7.16
CA PHE A 107 12.85 -1.60 8.41
C PHE A 107 11.92 -1.80 9.60
N LEU A 108 12.43 -2.42 10.65
CA LEU A 108 11.65 -2.70 11.86
C LEU A 108 12.16 -1.84 13.01
N VAL A 109 11.26 -1.13 13.69
CA VAL A 109 11.60 -0.17 14.75
C VAL A 109 11.00 -0.62 16.08
N HIS A 110 11.81 -0.59 17.14
CA HIS A 110 11.41 -0.91 18.51
C HIS A 110 12.22 -0.12 19.55
N ASN A 111 11.95 -0.37 20.84
CA ASN A 111 12.58 0.33 21.96
C ASN A 111 12.33 1.84 21.93
N ILE A 112 11.04 2.21 21.84
CA ILE A 112 10.55 3.58 21.76
C ILE A 112 9.42 3.76 22.80
N SER A 113 9.06 4.99 23.18
CA SER A 113 7.87 5.20 24.03
C SER A 113 6.58 4.99 23.23
N LEU A 114 5.47 4.72 23.93
CA LEU A 114 4.17 4.53 23.29
C LEU A 114 3.70 5.82 22.60
N GLU A 115 3.87 6.96 23.26
CA GLU A 115 3.51 8.28 22.77
C GLU A 115 4.27 8.65 21.50
N ALA A 116 5.58 8.36 21.47
CA ALA A 116 6.42 8.60 20.30
C ALA A 116 6.04 7.68 19.15
N ARG A 117 5.79 6.39 19.41
CA ARG A 117 5.27 5.48 18.38
C ARG A 117 3.94 5.97 17.83
N ASP A 118 3.01 6.39 18.68
CA ASP A 118 1.66 6.79 18.27
C ASP A 118 1.70 8.08 17.44
N LEU A 119 2.53 9.05 17.81
CA LEU A 119 2.76 10.25 16.99
C LEU A 119 3.35 9.87 15.62
N ILE A 120 4.39 9.03 15.59
CA ILE A 120 5.09 8.65 14.36
C ILE A 120 4.16 7.91 13.40
N VAL A 121 3.44 6.92 13.93
CA VAL A 121 2.53 6.08 13.13
C VAL A 121 1.28 6.85 12.71
N SER A 122 0.74 7.75 13.55
CA SER A 122 -0.44 8.56 13.18
C SER A 122 -0.14 9.58 12.10
N GLN A 123 1.04 10.24 12.14
CA GLN A 123 1.46 11.14 11.06
C GLN A 123 1.79 10.38 9.77
N ARG A 124 2.24 9.13 9.89
CA ARG A 124 2.60 8.20 8.80
C ARG A 124 3.81 8.63 7.97
N ILE A 125 3.84 9.84 7.42
CA ILE A 125 4.91 10.30 6.53
C ILE A 125 5.81 11.31 7.25
N TRP A 126 7.11 11.02 7.20
CA TRP A 126 8.16 11.84 7.79
C TRP A 126 9.20 12.12 6.74
N SER A 127 9.37 13.40 6.40
CA SER A 127 10.24 13.82 5.30
C SER A 127 11.15 14.94 5.76
N THR A 128 12.45 14.67 5.76
CA THR A 128 13.52 15.65 5.98
C THR A 128 14.42 15.72 4.76
N SER A 129 15.37 16.65 4.74
CA SER A 129 16.38 16.75 3.68
C SER A 129 17.33 15.54 3.62
N ASP A 130 17.40 14.73 4.68
CA ASP A 130 18.26 13.55 4.78
C ASP A 130 17.55 12.25 4.40
N ILE A 131 16.29 12.09 4.82
CA ILE A 131 15.51 10.89 4.56
C ILE A 131 14.01 11.20 4.52
N THR A 132 13.29 10.47 3.68
CA THR A 132 11.83 10.42 3.71
C THR A 132 11.38 8.99 3.92
N PHE A 133 10.46 8.78 4.86
CA PHE A 133 9.94 7.45 5.16
C PHE A 133 8.45 7.46 5.52
N GLU A 134 7.81 6.32 5.26
CA GLU A 134 6.50 5.97 5.78
C GLU A 134 6.66 5.09 7.01
N ALA A 135 6.01 5.45 8.11
CA ALA A 135 5.83 4.62 9.28
C ALA A 135 4.42 3.99 9.27
N ARG A 136 4.36 2.67 9.49
CA ARG A 136 3.11 1.91 9.57
C ARG A 136 3.05 1.07 10.84
N PRO A 137 1.85 0.79 11.38
CA PRO A 137 1.70 -0.20 12.43
C PRO A 137 2.33 -1.54 12.04
N PHE A 138 2.88 -2.26 13.02
CA PHE A 138 3.25 -3.66 12.85
C PHE A 138 1.97 -4.52 12.89
N SER A 139 1.13 -4.42 11.86
CA SER A 139 -0.11 -5.20 11.72
C SER A 139 -0.57 -5.26 10.26
N CYS A 140 -1.32 -6.32 9.92
CA CYS A 140 -1.79 -6.60 8.55
C CYS A 140 -3.25 -7.06 8.52
N TYR A 141 -4.09 -6.52 9.40
CA TYR A 141 -5.48 -7.01 9.58
C TYR A 141 -6.48 -6.50 8.53
N ARG A 142 -6.19 -5.39 7.85
CA ARG A 142 -7.13 -4.76 6.93
C ARG A 142 -6.69 -4.99 5.47
N PRO A 143 -7.49 -5.69 4.66
CA PRO A 143 -7.21 -5.81 3.24
C PRO A 143 -7.25 -4.44 2.53
N PRO A 144 -6.41 -4.23 1.50
CA PRO A 144 -6.48 -3.03 0.67
C PRO A 144 -7.79 -2.94 -0.13
N ASP A 145 -8.29 -1.72 -0.30
CA ASP A 145 -9.45 -1.46 -1.15
C ASP A 145 -9.10 -1.51 -2.65
N LEU A 146 -7.85 -1.22 -3.02
CA LEU A 146 -7.39 -1.32 -4.40
C LEU A 146 -7.27 -2.79 -4.79
N LEU A 147 -8.13 -3.25 -5.70
CA LEU A 147 -8.12 -4.62 -6.17
C LEU A 147 -7.13 -4.79 -7.31
N PHE A 148 -7.30 -4.05 -8.40
CA PHE A 148 -6.47 -4.16 -9.60
C PHE A 148 -6.65 -2.93 -10.50
N CYS A 149 -5.87 -2.89 -11.57
CA CYS A 149 -5.99 -1.88 -12.61
C CYS A 149 -6.43 -2.55 -13.91
N ILE A 150 -7.38 -1.96 -14.62
CA ILE A 150 -7.87 -2.43 -15.91
C ILE A 150 -7.32 -1.56 -17.04
N THR A 151 -6.97 -2.18 -18.16
CA THR A 151 -6.66 -1.53 -19.44
C THR A 151 -7.52 -2.15 -20.55
N GLY A 152 -7.57 -1.53 -21.73
CA GLY A 152 -8.24 -2.09 -22.91
C GLY A 152 -9.49 -1.32 -23.32
N PHE A 153 -9.82 -0.25 -22.60
CA PHE A 153 -10.90 0.65 -22.94
C PHE A 153 -10.45 1.83 -23.80
N THR A 154 -11.35 2.32 -24.63
CA THR A 154 -11.18 3.56 -25.41
C THR A 154 -11.86 4.77 -24.78
N THR A 155 -12.74 4.55 -23.80
CA THR A 155 -13.40 5.63 -23.05
C THR A 155 -12.51 6.20 -21.95
N SER A 156 -12.83 7.44 -21.57
CA SER A 156 -12.27 8.16 -20.42
C SER A 156 -13.28 8.35 -19.29
N ASP A 157 -14.49 7.82 -19.47
CA ASP A 157 -15.64 7.96 -18.57
C ASP A 157 -15.58 6.88 -17.47
N THR A 158 -15.37 7.32 -16.23
CA THR A 158 -15.29 6.43 -15.07
C THR A 158 -16.64 5.82 -14.69
N ASP A 159 -17.76 6.45 -15.05
CA ASP A 159 -19.10 5.95 -14.70
C ASP A 159 -19.46 4.75 -15.60
N VAL A 160 -19.07 4.82 -16.88
CA VAL A 160 -19.18 3.67 -17.80
C VAL A 160 -18.38 2.49 -17.28
N ILE A 161 -17.14 2.71 -16.81
CA ILE A 161 -16.30 1.64 -16.27
C ILE A 161 -16.86 1.10 -14.96
N THR A 162 -17.31 1.99 -14.05
CA THR A 162 -17.93 1.60 -12.78
C THR A 162 -19.13 0.68 -13.01
N LYS A 163 -20.03 1.08 -13.92
CA LYS A 163 -21.18 0.26 -14.30
C LYS A 163 -20.76 -1.07 -14.92
N THR A 164 -19.78 -1.07 -15.82
CA THR A 164 -19.28 -2.28 -16.47
C THR A 164 -18.74 -3.28 -15.45
N VAL A 165 -17.94 -2.82 -14.49
CA VAL A 165 -17.41 -3.67 -13.41
C VAL A 165 -18.54 -4.21 -12.55
N ALA A 166 -19.51 -3.37 -12.17
CA ALA A 166 -20.66 -3.79 -11.39
C ALA A 166 -21.52 -4.84 -12.11
N ASP A 167 -21.81 -4.64 -13.39
CA ASP A 167 -22.60 -5.55 -14.22
C ASP A 167 -21.90 -6.90 -14.38
N VAL A 168 -20.57 -6.90 -14.60
CA VAL A 168 -19.75 -8.12 -14.69
C VAL A 168 -19.76 -8.90 -13.36
N TRP A 169 -19.57 -8.22 -12.24
CA TRP A 169 -19.58 -8.89 -10.92
C TRP A 169 -20.98 -9.39 -10.54
N ALA A 170 -22.04 -8.70 -10.98
CA ALA A 170 -23.43 -9.08 -10.74
C ALA A 170 -23.93 -10.21 -11.66
N TYR A 171 -23.20 -10.54 -12.74
CA TYR A 171 -23.53 -11.64 -13.63
C TYR A 171 -23.64 -12.96 -12.86
N GLU A 172 -24.62 -13.81 -13.22
CA GLU A 172 -25.05 -14.94 -12.41
C GLU A 172 -23.90 -15.88 -11.98
N ASP A 173 -23.07 -16.30 -12.94
CA ASP A 173 -21.94 -17.20 -12.68
C ASP A 173 -20.86 -16.53 -11.81
N ASN A 174 -20.56 -15.25 -12.07
CA ASN A 174 -19.55 -14.51 -11.31
C ASN A 174 -20.03 -14.25 -9.89
N ARG A 175 -21.31 -13.93 -9.72
CA ARG A 175 -21.95 -13.76 -8.43
C ARG A 175 -21.93 -15.04 -7.61
N ALA A 176 -22.23 -16.19 -8.24
CA ALA A 176 -22.15 -17.49 -7.59
C ALA A 176 -20.72 -17.76 -7.09
N GLN A 177 -19.72 -17.54 -7.94
CA GLN A 177 -18.31 -17.73 -7.57
C GLN A 177 -17.86 -16.77 -6.45
N ILE A 178 -18.29 -15.50 -6.47
CA ILE A 178 -18.01 -14.55 -5.38
C ILE A 178 -18.63 -15.05 -4.07
N ASN A 179 -19.90 -15.49 -4.09
CA ASN A 179 -20.57 -16.02 -2.91
C ASN A 179 -19.85 -17.26 -2.36
N ASP A 180 -19.39 -18.18 -3.23
CA ASP A 180 -18.66 -19.37 -2.81
C ASP A 180 -17.36 -19.00 -2.09
N ILE A 181 -16.61 -18.04 -2.63
CA ILE A 181 -15.38 -17.52 -1.99
C ILE A 181 -15.69 -16.90 -0.64
N LEU A 182 -16.73 -16.05 -0.56
CA LEU A 182 -17.12 -15.40 0.69
C LEU A 182 -17.67 -16.38 1.74
N SER A 183 -18.32 -17.47 1.32
CA SER A 183 -18.80 -18.53 2.22
C SER A 183 -17.67 -19.31 2.90
N MET A 184 -16.45 -19.26 2.36
CA MET A 184 -15.26 -19.84 2.99
C MET A 184 -14.56 -18.90 3.99
N SER A 185 -15.09 -17.69 4.18
CA SER A 185 -14.53 -16.66 5.07
C SER A 185 -15.20 -16.66 6.45
N GLU A 186 -14.91 -15.66 7.27
CA GLU A 186 -15.54 -15.42 8.56
C GLU A 186 -16.97 -14.84 8.47
N ILE A 187 -17.48 -14.57 7.26
CA ILE A 187 -18.82 -14.02 7.03
C ILE A 187 -19.87 -15.11 7.29
N PRO A 188 -20.89 -14.87 8.15
CA PRO A 188 -22.00 -15.80 8.33
C PRO A 188 -22.73 -16.08 7.02
N GLU A 189 -23.11 -17.35 6.79
CA GLU A 189 -23.73 -17.82 5.54
C GLU A 189 -24.94 -16.96 5.14
N GLU A 190 -25.79 -16.59 6.09
CA GLU A 190 -26.97 -15.77 5.86
C GLU A 190 -26.67 -14.32 5.44
N LYS A 191 -25.43 -13.87 5.62
CA LYS A 191 -24.95 -12.52 5.28
C LYS A 191 -24.11 -12.47 4.00
N VAL A 192 -23.67 -13.61 3.47
CA VAL A 192 -22.80 -13.68 2.28
C VAL A 192 -23.39 -12.90 1.11
N HIS A 193 -24.68 -13.10 0.82
CA HIS A 193 -25.35 -12.38 -0.26
C HIS A 193 -25.37 -10.85 -0.04
N VAL A 194 -25.56 -10.39 1.19
CA VAL A 194 -25.52 -8.96 1.52
C VAL A 194 -24.11 -8.41 1.33
N ALA A 195 -23.09 -9.11 1.83
CA ALA A 195 -21.69 -8.73 1.71
C ALA A 195 -21.23 -8.63 0.24
N MET A 196 -21.68 -9.55 -0.61
CA MET A 196 -21.42 -9.51 -2.06
C MET A 196 -22.03 -8.25 -2.70
N TRP A 197 -23.28 -7.89 -2.37
CA TRP A 197 -23.87 -6.67 -2.92
C TRP A 197 -23.23 -5.40 -2.35
N ASP A 198 -22.79 -5.40 -1.10
CA ASP A 198 -22.06 -4.28 -0.51
C ASP A 198 -20.69 -4.09 -1.17
N LEU A 199 -20.00 -5.18 -1.51
CA LEU A 199 -18.79 -5.14 -2.35
C LEU A 199 -19.08 -4.43 -3.68
N ILE A 200 -20.11 -4.85 -4.43
CA ILE A 200 -20.49 -4.24 -5.72
C ILE A 200 -20.88 -2.76 -5.56
N ARG A 201 -21.68 -2.42 -4.53
CA ARG A 201 -22.09 -1.02 -4.28
C ARG A 201 -20.93 -0.11 -3.87
N SER A 202 -19.86 -0.69 -3.34
CA SER A 202 -18.67 0.05 -2.91
C SER A 202 -17.65 0.28 -4.03
N ILE A 203 -17.94 -0.16 -5.27
CA ILE A 203 -17.04 0.06 -6.40
C ILE A 203 -16.77 1.55 -6.57
N HIS A 204 -15.49 1.89 -6.62
CA HIS A 204 -14.98 3.21 -6.95
C HIS A 204 -13.91 3.06 -8.02
N VAL A 205 -13.93 3.94 -9.02
CA VAL A 205 -13.03 3.86 -10.17
C VAL A 205 -12.24 5.15 -10.30
N GLU A 206 -10.91 5.02 -10.37
CA GLU A 206 -10.03 6.16 -10.66
C GLU A 206 -9.32 5.97 -11.99
N ARG A 207 -9.41 6.99 -12.85
CA ARG A 207 -8.70 7.02 -14.12
C ARG A 207 -7.25 7.46 -13.94
N LEU A 208 -6.35 6.78 -14.63
CA LEU A 208 -4.95 7.12 -14.77
C LEU A 208 -4.61 7.23 -16.26
N ASP A 209 -4.03 8.36 -16.65
CA ASP A 209 -3.63 8.58 -18.03
C ASP A 209 -2.17 8.12 -18.23
N PHE A 210 -1.98 6.92 -18.76
CA PHE A 210 -0.66 6.35 -19.04
C PHE A 210 -0.16 6.80 -20.41
N LYS A 211 1.12 7.13 -20.53
CA LYS A 211 1.75 7.36 -21.83
C LYS A 211 2.30 6.05 -22.37
N ILE A 212 1.82 5.63 -23.54
CA ILE A 212 2.38 4.48 -24.27
C ILE A 212 3.48 4.93 -25.25
N ALA A 213 4.13 3.98 -25.91
CA ALA A 213 5.05 4.26 -27.01
C ALA A 213 4.36 5.15 -28.07
N GLY A 214 5.02 6.23 -28.48
CA GLY A 214 4.43 7.27 -29.33
C GLY A 214 3.79 8.44 -28.57
N GLY A 215 3.77 8.41 -27.23
CA GLY A 215 3.38 9.56 -26.39
C GLY A 215 1.88 9.78 -26.25
N LEU A 216 1.04 8.93 -26.87
CA LEU A 216 -0.41 9.01 -26.75
C LEU A 216 -0.85 8.57 -25.34
N PRO A 217 -1.81 9.30 -24.73
CA PRO A 217 -2.42 8.87 -23.48
C PRO A 217 -3.35 7.69 -23.74
N VAL A 218 -3.19 6.62 -22.97
CA VAL A 218 -4.11 5.49 -22.91
C VAL A 218 -4.68 5.44 -21.49
N PRO A 219 -6.02 5.50 -21.35
CA PRO A 219 -6.64 5.46 -20.05
C PRO A 219 -6.46 4.07 -19.45
N ARG A 220 -6.10 4.05 -18.17
CA ARG A 220 -6.19 2.88 -17.30
C ARG A 220 -7.06 3.22 -16.12
N PHE A 221 -7.65 2.22 -15.50
CA PHE A 221 -8.62 2.42 -14.44
C PHE A 221 -8.26 1.59 -13.23
N ASN A 222 -7.94 2.23 -12.11
CA ASN A 222 -7.84 1.53 -10.84
C ASN A 222 -9.25 1.22 -10.34
N ILE A 223 -9.45 -0.03 -9.93
CA ILE A 223 -10.71 -0.52 -9.40
C ILE A 223 -10.55 -0.72 -7.91
N PHE A 224 -11.35 0.04 -7.16
CA PHE A 224 -11.43 -0.04 -5.71
C PHE A 224 -12.77 -0.63 -5.31
N ALA A 225 -12.79 -1.39 -4.23
CA ALA A 225 -14.00 -1.77 -3.52
C ALA A 225 -13.67 -2.11 -2.06
N HIS A 226 -14.61 -1.90 -1.16
CA HIS A 226 -14.43 -2.28 0.24
C HIS A 226 -14.40 -3.80 0.36
N SER A 227 -13.38 -4.33 1.03
CA SER A 227 -13.30 -5.76 1.29
C SER A 227 -14.46 -6.22 2.20
N PRO A 228 -15.23 -7.26 1.80
CA PRO A 228 -16.29 -7.82 2.64
C PRO A 228 -15.77 -8.68 3.79
N THR A 229 -14.50 -9.08 3.76
CA THR A 229 -13.82 -9.98 4.70
C THR A 229 -12.49 -9.39 5.15
N CYS A 230 -12.02 -9.75 6.34
CA CYS A 230 -10.66 -9.56 6.83
C CYS A 230 -9.81 -10.85 6.74
N ASP A 231 -10.39 -11.98 6.35
CA ASP A 231 -9.66 -13.22 6.06
C ASP A 231 -8.77 -13.03 4.83
N ALA A 232 -7.46 -13.18 5.04
CA ALA A 232 -6.47 -12.90 4.02
C ALA A 232 -6.54 -13.90 2.84
N LYS A 233 -6.95 -15.15 3.10
CA LYS A 233 -7.05 -16.18 2.06
C LYS A 233 -8.27 -15.89 1.18
N ALA A 234 -9.45 -15.71 1.78
CA ALA A 234 -10.68 -15.39 1.07
C ALA A 234 -10.56 -14.08 0.27
N TRP A 235 -9.94 -13.03 0.84
CA TRP A 235 -9.68 -11.80 0.10
C TRP A 235 -8.73 -12.01 -1.09
N THR A 236 -7.68 -12.82 -0.92
CA THR A 236 -6.73 -13.11 -2.00
C THR A 236 -7.39 -13.92 -3.12
N GLU A 237 -8.21 -14.91 -2.77
CA GLU A 237 -8.99 -15.70 -3.73
C GLU A 237 -10.01 -14.82 -4.47
N LEU A 238 -10.74 -13.97 -3.76
CA LEU A 238 -11.67 -13.01 -4.34
C LEU A 238 -10.95 -12.10 -5.33
N ARG A 239 -9.88 -11.43 -4.89
CA ARG A 239 -9.09 -10.54 -5.74
C ARG A 239 -8.53 -11.25 -6.97
N SER A 240 -8.06 -12.48 -6.82
CA SER A 240 -7.53 -13.28 -7.93
C SER A 240 -8.62 -13.65 -8.94
N PHE A 241 -9.79 -14.04 -8.45
CA PHE A 241 -10.96 -14.30 -9.30
C PHE A 241 -11.38 -13.06 -10.08
N LEU A 242 -11.54 -11.91 -9.42
CA LEU A 242 -11.93 -10.66 -10.09
C LEU A 242 -10.86 -10.19 -11.09
N HIS A 243 -9.58 -10.49 -10.84
CA HIS A 243 -8.49 -10.15 -11.75
C HIS A 243 -8.49 -10.97 -13.05
N ILE A 244 -9.02 -12.19 -13.08
CA ILE A 244 -9.04 -13.02 -14.30
C ILE A 244 -10.26 -12.76 -15.19
N LEU A 245 -11.24 -11.98 -14.72
CA LEU A 245 -12.42 -11.63 -15.50
C LEU A 245 -12.08 -10.65 -16.64
N GLU A 246 -12.85 -10.76 -17.72
CA GLU A 246 -12.93 -9.75 -18.76
C GLU A 246 -14.07 -8.77 -18.47
N TYR A 247 -13.88 -7.52 -18.86
CA TYR A 247 -14.81 -6.42 -18.61
C TYR A 247 -15.27 -5.80 -19.93
N PRO A 248 -16.13 -6.48 -20.71
CA PRO A 248 -16.56 -6.00 -22.01
C PRO A 248 -17.51 -4.81 -21.88
N THR A 249 -17.29 -3.80 -22.71
CA THR A 249 -18.28 -2.74 -22.98
C THR A 249 -18.83 -2.93 -24.39
N GLY A 250 -20.08 -2.50 -24.62
CA GLY A 250 -20.67 -2.59 -25.96
C GLY A 250 -20.02 -1.68 -27.00
N LEU A 251 -19.39 -0.57 -26.57
CA LEU A 251 -18.91 0.49 -27.46
C LEU A 251 -17.46 0.92 -27.23
N ASP A 252 -16.90 0.64 -26.04
CA ASP A 252 -15.65 1.25 -25.56
C ASP A 252 -14.52 0.23 -25.36
N GLY A 253 -14.62 -0.95 -25.99
CA GLY A 253 -13.63 -2.02 -25.91
C GLY A 253 -13.88 -3.05 -24.80
N CYS A 254 -12.88 -3.88 -24.52
CA CYS A 254 -12.94 -4.92 -23.51
C CYS A 254 -11.77 -4.75 -22.54
N GLY A 255 -12.09 -4.56 -21.26
CA GLY A 255 -11.12 -4.38 -20.22
C GLY A 255 -10.53 -5.71 -19.72
N ALA A 256 -9.23 -5.74 -19.48
CA ALA A 256 -8.57 -6.81 -18.75
C ALA A 256 -7.66 -6.26 -17.66
N ALA A 257 -7.58 -6.96 -16.53
CA ALA A 257 -6.70 -6.55 -15.44
C ALA A 257 -5.22 -6.66 -15.83
N VAL A 258 -4.42 -5.72 -15.35
CA VAL A 258 -2.97 -5.68 -15.57
C VAL A 258 -2.21 -5.67 -14.27
N ALA A 259 -1.04 -6.30 -14.28
CA ALA A 259 -0.13 -6.29 -13.15
C ALA A 259 0.29 -4.85 -12.81
N LEU A 260 0.15 -4.50 -11.54
CA LEU A 260 0.59 -3.23 -10.98
C LEU A 260 2.00 -3.39 -10.42
N THR A 261 2.93 -2.56 -10.90
CA THR A 261 4.27 -2.43 -10.31
C THR A 261 4.25 -1.33 -9.26
N PRO A 262 4.80 -1.56 -8.04
CA PRO A 262 4.90 -0.52 -7.03
C PRO A 262 5.64 0.73 -7.55
N CYS A 263 5.11 1.91 -7.23
CA CYS A 263 5.76 3.18 -7.51
C CYS A 263 7.16 3.19 -6.89
N PRO A 264 8.24 3.45 -7.66
CA PRO A 264 9.59 3.44 -7.10
C PRO A 264 9.86 4.58 -6.11
N ILE A 265 8.97 5.58 -6.00
CA ILE A 265 9.09 6.68 -5.03
C ILE A 265 8.39 6.33 -3.72
N CYS A 266 7.07 6.10 -3.76
CA CYS A 266 6.26 5.94 -2.55
C CYS A 266 5.80 4.50 -2.30
N HIS A 267 6.15 3.56 -3.17
CA HIS A 267 5.77 2.15 -3.10
C HIS A 267 4.29 1.82 -3.29
N SER A 268 3.44 2.82 -3.57
CA SER A 268 2.04 2.55 -3.88
C SER A 268 1.91 1.79 -5.19
N ILE A 269 1.01 0.81 -5.23
CA ILE A 269 0.64 0.13 -6.49
C ILE A 269 -0.41 0.90 -7.29
N ALA A 270 -0.97 1.99 -6.76
CA ALA A 270 -2.04 2.74 -7.43
C ALA A 270 -1.55 3.57 -8.63
N HIS A 271 -0.26 3.80 -8.81
CA HIS A 271 0.22 4.68 -9.86
C HIS A 271 1.69 4.40 -10.24
N PRO A 272 2.10 4.76 -11.46
CA PRO A 272 3.51 4.75 -11.85
C PRO A 272 4.28 5.93 -11.24
N ARG A 273 5.61 5.94 -11.42
CA ARG A 273 6.51 7.01 -10.92
C ARG A 273 6.05 8.41 -11.34
N GLY A 274 5.72 8.58 -12.63
CA GLY A 274 5.36 9.87 -13.21
C GLY A 274 4.02 10.45 -12.74
N LEU A 275 3.21 9.66 -12.03
CA LEU A 275 1.93 10.09 -11.45
C LEU A 275 1.98 10.07 -9.91
N CYS A 276 3.18 10.01 -9.31
CA CYS A 276 3.32 10.04 -7.86
C CYS A 276 2.88 11.41 -7.31
N PRO A 277 1.96 11.46 -6.32
CA PRO A 277 1.45 12.73 -5.79
C PRO A 277 2.41 13.39 -4.79
N PHE A 278 3.36 12.64 -4.23
CA PHE A 278 4.24 13.12 -3.16
C PHE A 278 5.18 14.28 -3.56
N PRO A 279 5.80 14.30 -4.74
CA PRO A 279 6.58 15.45 -5.20
C PRO A 279 5.80 16.78 -5.22
N SER A 280 4.47 16.73 -5.33
CA SER A 280 3.59 17.89 -5.32
C SER A 280 3.16 18.34 -3.93
N VAL A 281 3.55 17.63 -2.86
CA VAL A 281 3.24 18.00 -1.49
C VAL A 281 3.94 19.33 -1.14
N PRO A 282 3.24 20.32 -0.55
CA PRO A 282 3.87 21.56 -0.12
C PRO A 282 5.03 21.31 0.85
N GLN A 283 6.14 22.02 0.64
CA GLN A 283 7.36 21.90 1.48
C GLN A 283 7.97 20.48 1.52
N TRP A 284 7.71 19.66 0.49
CA TRP A 284 8.29 18.33 0.37
C TRP A 284 9.83 18.38 0.30
N ASN A 285 10.48 17.65 1.21
CA ASN A 285 11.94 17.59 1.32
C ASN A 285 12.61 16.47 0.51
N SER A 286 11.84 15.48 0.03
CA SER A 286 12.37 14.41 -0.85
C SER A 286 12.53 14.93 -2.30
N PRO A 287 13.19 14.17 -3.20
CA PRO A 287 13.37 14.58 -4.59
C PRO A 287 12.06 15.04 -5.25
N LYS A 288 12.10 16.25 -5.81
CA LYS A 288 11.06 16.75 -6.71
C LYS A 288 11.32 16.11 -8.07
N THR A 289 10.34 15.39 -8.60
CA THR A 289 10.40 14.82 -9.96
C THR A 289 10.43 15.90 -11.01
#